data_AF-A0A832PY99-F1
#
_entry.id   AF-A0A832PY99-F1
#
_cell.length_a   1.000
_cell.length_b   1.000
_cell.length_c   1.000
_cell.angle_alpha   90.00
_cell.angle_beta   90.00
_cell.angle_gamma   90.00
#
_symmetry.space_group_name_H-M   'P 1'
#
loop_
_entity.id
_entity.type
_entity.pdbx_description
1 polymer ?
#
loop_
_entity_poly.entity_id
_entity_poly.type
_entity_poly.pdbx_seq_one_letter_code
_entity_poly.pdbx_strand_id
1 'polypeptide(L)'
;MRTSLNPQDRMDLLERFLRYVKIDTQSDENSTTSPSTEKQKDLSRILAQELLELGCEDAHMNEWGYVFATVEANPPDLAEIVPTIGLIAHVDTAFGASGANVKPQIIERYSGGDIPLPGAVDQIITVAENPNL
;
A
#
# COMPACT_ATOMS: atom_id res chain seq x y z
N MET A 1 0.75 -19.92 -18.43
CA MET A 1 1.20 -18.97 -17.40
C MET A 1 0.07 -18.87 -16.37
N ARG A 2 0.21 -19.47 -15.18
CA ARG A 2 -0.80 -19.31 -14.12
C ARG A 2 -0.62 -17.91 -13.53
N THR A 3 -1.54 -17.01 -13.82
CA THR A 3 -1.52 -15.60 -13.38
C THR A 3 -2.09 -15.39 -11.97
N SER A 4 -2.39 -16.47 -11.23
CA SER A 4 -2.92 -16.39 -9.87
C SER A 4 -1.82 -16.66 -8.85
N LEU A 5 -1.67 -15.74 -7.89
CA LEU A 5 -0.93 -15.98 -6.65
C LEU A 5 -1.41 -17.28 -6.00
N ASN A 6 -0.50 -18.01 -5.35
CA ASN A 6 -0.91 -19.15 -4.56
C ASN A 6 -1.80 -18.69 -3.37
N PRO A 7 -2.61 -19.57 -2.77
CA PRO A 7 -3.53 -19.16 -1.71
C PRO A 7 -2.85 -18.50 -0.50
N GLN A 8 -1.64 -18.95 -0.13
CA GLN A 8 -0.90 -18.39 1.00
C GLN A 8 -0.40 -16.97 0.66
N ASP A 9 0.27 -16.80 -0.48
CA ASP A 9 0.75 -15.48 -0.92
C ASP A 9 -0.39 -14.46 -1.01
N ARG A 10 -1.58 -14.90 -1.45
CA ARG A 10 -2.77 -14.05 -1.51
C ARG A 10 -3.23 -13.61 -0.12
N MET A 11 -3.20 -14.51 0.85
CA MET A 11 -3.56 -14.20 2.23
C MET A 11 -2.56 -13.25 2.87
N ASP A 12 -1.26 -13.51 2.70
CA ASP A 12 -0.19 -12.67 3.26
C ASP A 12 -0.23 -11.26 2.66
N LEU A 13 -0.45 -11.15 1.34
CA LEU A 13 -0.62 -9.87 0.65
C LEU A 13 -1.85 -9.13 1.18
N LEU A 14 -3.00 -9.82 1.30
CA LEU A 14 -4.23 -9.22 1.80
C LEU A 14 -4.06 -8.74 3.24
N GLU A 15 -3.41 -9.52 4.10
CA GLU A 15 -3.14 -9.13 5.49
C GLU A 15 -2.29 -7.86 5.56
N ARG A 16 -1.18 -7.80 4.82
CA ARG A 16 -0.31 -6.61 4.75
C ARG A 16 -1.08 -5.40 4.24
N PHE A 17 -1.81 -5.55 3.13
CA PHE A 17 -2.64 -4.49 2.57
C PHE A 17 -3.65 -3.96 3.61
N LEU A 18 -4.38 -4.86 4.27
CA LEU A 18 -5.38 -4.50 5.29
C LEU A 18 -4.79 -3.85 6.55
N ARG A 19 -3.53 -4.15 6.87
CA ARG A 19 -2.78 -3.47 7.93
C ARG A 19 -2.44 -2.04 7.51
N TYR A 20 -1.92 -1.84 6.29
CA TYR A 20 -1.48 -0.53 5.81
C TYR A 20 -2.65 0.45 5.64
N VAL A 21 -3.77 0.02 5.04
CA VAL A 21 -4.93 0.90 4.79
C VAL A 21 -5.59 1.44 6.06
N LYS A 22 -5.29 0.88 7.23
CA LYS A 22 -5.80 1.36 8.53
C LYS A 22 -4.93 2.44 9.15
N ILE A 23 -3.73 2.66 8.61
CA ILE A 23 -2.80 3.70 9.07
C ILE A 23 -3.17 4.99 8.36
N ASP A 24 -3.43 6.04 9.12
CA ASP A 24 -3.75 7.34 8.55
C ASP A 24 -2.49 8.00 7.98
N THR A 25 -2.37 7.98 6.65
CA THR A 25 -1.26 8.59 5.92
C THR A 25 -1.71 9.76 5.05
N GLN A 26 -2.89 10.33 5.29
CA GLN A 26 -3.45 11.38 4.45
C GLN A 26 -2.50 12.58 4.29
N SER A 27 -2.30 13.05 3.06
CA SER A 27 -1.53 14.26 2.76
C SER A 27 -2.30 15.55 3.09
N ASP A 28 -1.58 16.67 3.14
CA ASP A 28 -2.12 18.01 3.40
C ASP A 28 -1.63 18.96 2.31
N GLU A 29 -2.54 19.42 1.45
CA GLU A 29 -2.26 20.28 0.31
C GLU A 29 -1.77 21.69 0.72
N ASN A 30 -2.06 22.11 1.96
CA ASN A 30 -1.67 23.42 2.48
C ASN A 30 -0.31 23.40 3.19
N SER A 31 0.29 22.21 3.32
CA SER A 31 1.55 22.05 4.02
C SER A 31 2.72 22.63 3.22
N THR A 32 3.70 23.16 3.95
CA THR A 32 4.97 23.65 3.40
C THR A 32 6.15 22.75 3.78
N THR A 33 5.87 21.61 4.43
CA THR A 33 6.87 20.61 4.83
C THR A 33 6.85 19.39 3.92
N SER A 34 7.93 18.62 3.96
CA SER A 34 7.99 17.25 3.42
C SER A 34 8.26 16.30 4.59
N PRO A 35 7.52 15.19 4.77
CA PRO A 35 6.21 14.95 4.15
C PRO A 35 5.21 16.05 4.56
N SER A 36 4.10 16.15 3.84
CA SER A 36 3.09 17.17 4.13
C SER A 36 2.46 16.96 5.51
N THR A 37 2.38 15.71 5.98
CA THR A 37 1.89 15.35 7.31
C THR A 37 2.84 14.34 7.97
N GLU A 38 3.18 14.55 9.25
CA GLU A 38 4.11 13.65 9.97
C GLU A 38 3.58 12.22 10.13
N LYS A 39 2.26 12.04 10.12
CA LYS A 39 1.60 10.72 10.18
C LYS A 39 1.95 9.80 9.00
N GLN A 40 2.38 10.35 7.86
CA GLN A 40 2.92 9.54 6.74
C GLN A 40 4.13 8.71 7.17
N LYS A 41 4.95 9.22 8.10
CA LYS A 41 6.13 8.50 8.59
C LYS A 41 5.77 7.27 9.42
N ASP A 42 4.54 7.15 9.91
CA ASP A 42 4.11 5.98 10.70
C ASP A 42 4.10 4.71 9.83
N LEU A 43 3.57 4.80 8.61
CA LEU A 43 3.64 3.70 7.64
C LEU A 43 5.08 3.50 7.15
N SER A 44 5.82 4.58 6.84
CA SER A 44 7.21 4.46 6.38
C SER A 44 8.13 3.73 7.37
N ARG A 45 7.98 3.96 8.68
CA ARG A 45 8.75 3.23 9.72
C ARG A 45 8.43 1.74 9.73
N ILE A 46 7.16 1.38 9.57
CA ILE A 46 6.74 -0.02 9.47
C ILE A 46 7.33 -0.67 8.23
N LEU A 47 7.26 0.00 7.07
CA LEU A 47 7.81 -0.53 5.82
C LEU A 47 9.32 -0.73 5.89
N ALA A 48 10.08 0.22 6.47
CA ALA A 48 11.52 0.06 6.65
C ALA A 48 11.86 -1.16 7.53
N GLN A 49 11.13 -1.35 8.63
CA GLN A 49 11.29 -2.49 9.51
C GLN A 49 10.93 -3.82 8.82
N GLU A 50 9.84 -3.87 8.07
CA GLU A 50 9.43 -5.07 7.34
C GLU A 50 10.41 -5.42 6.21
N LEU A 51 11.01 -4.42 5.55
CA LEU A 51 12.06 -4.65 4.54
C LEU A 51 13.34 -5.25 5.16
N LEU A 52 13.74 -4.77 6.35
CA LEU A 52 14.82 -5.38 7.13
C LEU A 52 14.49 -6.84 7.48
N GLU A 53 13.27 -7.11 7.96
CA GLU A 53 12.81 -8.47 8.30
C GLU A 53 12.74 -9.41 7.09
N LEU A 54 12.51 -8.86 5.89
CA LEU A 54 12.55 -9.57 4.61
C LEU A 54 13.97 -9.80 4.08
N GLY A 55 15.00 -9.27 4.75
CA GLY A 55 16.41 -9.48 4.41
C GLY A 55 17.04 -8.37 3.56
N CYS A 56 16.39 -7.22 3.38
CA CYS A 56 17.03 -6.05 2.77
C CYS A 56 17.88 -5.35 3.83
N GLU A 57 19.16 -5.69 3.93
CA GLU A 57 20.05 -5.22 5.01
C GLU A 57 20.29 -3.71 5.01
N ASP A 58 20.16 -3.05 3.85
CA ASP A 58 20.33 -1.62 3.68
C ASP A 58 19.04 -0.82 3.91
N ALA A 59 17.95 -1.49 4.28
CA ALA A 59 16.65 -0.84 4.40
C ALA A 59 16.63 0.23 5.50
N HIS A 60 16.26 1.46 5.12
CA HIS A 60 16.21 2.60 6.04
C HIS A 60 15.17 3.63 5.62
N MET A 61 14.76 4.46 6.58
CA MET A 61 13.95 5.64 6.35
C MET A 61 14.78 6.90 6.58
N ASN A 62 14.76 7.85 5.65
CA ASN A 62 15.42 9.14 5.85
C ASN A 62 14.55 10.12 6.67
N GLU A 63 15.11 11.29 7.00
CA GLU A 63 14.43 12.35 7.78
C GLU A 63 13.12 12.87 7.14
N TRP A 64 13.02 12.75 5.81
CA TRP A 64 11.88 13.17 5.01
C TRP A 64 10.83 12.07 4.82
N GLY A 65 11.01 10.90 5.43
CA GLY A 65 10.03 9.80 5.40
C GLY A 65 10.11 8.90 4.16
N TYR A 66 11.12 9.07 3.30
CA TYR A 66 11.36 8.15 2.19
C TYR A 66 12.00 6.87 2.70
N VAL A 67 11.51 5.73 2.22
CA VAL A 67 12.04 4.40 2.52
C VAL A 67 12.82 3.90 1.33
N PHE A 68 14.05 3.47 1.57
CA PHE A 68 14.94 2.86 0.58
C PHE A 68 15.31 1.47 1.05
N ALA A 69 15.44 0.54 0.10
CA ALA A 69 15.94 -0.81 0.30
C ALA A 69 16.40 -1.38 -1.03
N THR A 70 17.38 -2.27 -0.99
CA THR A 70 17.94 -2.97 -2.14
C THR A 70 17.66 -4.46 -2.01
N VAL A 71 17.15 -5.06 -3.08
CA VAL A 71 17.12 -6.52 -3.23
C VAL A 71 18.32 -6.88 -4.09
N GLU A 72 19.22 -7.68 -3.53
CA GLU A 72 20.45 -8.12 -4.20
C GLU A 72 20.17 -8.90 -5.48
N ALA A 73 21.09 -8.82 -6.44
CA ALA A 73 20.99 -9.57 -7.68
C ALA A 73 20.94 -11.08 -7.42
N ASN A 74 20.11 -11.78 -8.18
CA ASN A 74 20.01 -13.24 -8.11
C ASN A 74 20.09 -13.85 -9.53
N PRO A 75 21.22 -14.49 -9.90
CA PRO A 75 22.40 -14.77 -9.07
C PRO A 75 23.33 -13.55 -8.85
N PRO A 76 24.14 -13.52 -7.76
CA PRO A 76 24.94 -12.34 -7.38
C PRO A 76 26.04 -11.93 -8.38
N ASP A 77 26.58 -12.88 -9.14
CA ASP A 77 27.63 -12.64 -10.13
C ASP A 77 27.17 -11.82 -11.34
N LEU A 78 25.85 -11.66 -11.52
CA LEU A 78 25.29 -10.83 -12.58
C LEU A 78 25.12 -9.36 -12.17
N ALA A 79 25.38 -8.99 -10.91
CA ALA A 79 25.12 -7.65 -10.36
C ALA A 79 25.75 -6.51 -11.18
N GLU A 80 26.92 -6.72 -11.78
CA GLU A 80 27.64 -5.69 -12.55
C GLU A 80 27.20 -5.59 -14.02
N ILE A 81 26.47 -6.58 -14.54
CA ILE A 81 26.12 -6.68 -15.96
C ILE A 81 24.63 -6.53 -16.24
N VAL A 82 23.78 -6.66 -15.22
CA VAL A 82 22.34 -6.39 -15.34
C VAL A 82 22.01 -4.98 -14.86
N PRO A 83 21.09 -4.26 -15.55
CA PRO A 83 20.70 -2.93 -15.11
C PRO A 83 19.88 -3.02 -13.81
N THR A 84 20.15 -2.11 -12.87
CA THR A 84 19.31 -1.89 -11.71
C THR A 84 17.94 -1.34 -12.14
N ILE A 85 16.87 -1.91 -11.58
CA ILE A 85 15.51 -1.41 -11.75
C ILE A 85 14.96 -0.90 -10.41
N GLY A 86 14.10 0.12 -10.46
CA GLY A 86 13.44 0.69 -9.28
C GLY A 86 11.93 0.43 -9.32
N LEU A 87 11.38 -0.05 -8.21
CA LEU A 87 9.94 -0.09 -7.97
C LEU A 87 9.59 1.00 -6.96
N ILE A 88 8.66 1.88 -7.31
CA ILE A 88 8.32 3.06 -6.50
C ILE A 88 6.82 3.06 -6.25
N ALA A 89 6.45 3.31 -4.99
CA ALA A 89 5.09 3.59 -4.55
C ALA A 89 5.11 4.80 -3.60
N HIS A 90 3.98 5.49 -3.49
CA HIS A 90 3.79 6.55 -2.50
C HIS A 90 3.02 6.00 -1.29
N VAL A 91 3.24 6.59 -0.10
CA VAL A 91 2.65 6.12 1.16
C VAL A 91 1.39 6.88 1.57
N ASP A 92 1.15 8.05 0.98
CA ASP A 92 0.07 8.94 1.36
C ASP A 92 -1.27 8.60 0.70
N THR A 93 -2.36 8.96 1.35
CA THR A 93 -3.71 8.94 0.77
C THR A 93 -4.18 10.34 0.41
N ALA A 94 -5.06 10.46 -0.58
CA ALA A 94 -5.57 11.73 -1.06
C ALA A 94 -6.25 12.58 0.03
N PHE A 95 -6.03 13.90 0.00
CA PHE A 95 -6.64 14.86 0.93
C PHE A 95 -8.19 14.95 0.81
N GLY A 96 -8.75 14.59 -0.35
CA GLY A 96 -10.19 14.69 -0.63
C GLY A 96 -11.10 13.72 0.13
N ALA A 97 -10.54 12.72 0.81
CA ALA A 97 -11.28 11.80 1.67
C ALA A 97 -10.44 11.40 2.89
N SER A 98 -11.07 11.25 4.06
CA SER A 98 -10.37 10.90 5.30
C SER A 98 -9.67 9.54 5.19
N GLY A 99 -8.37 9.52 5.44
CA GLY A 99 -7.58 8.29 5.62
C GLY A 99 -7.66 7.72 7.06
N ALA A 100 -8.33 8.41 7.97
CA ALA A 100 -8.45 8.00 9.36
C ALA A 100 -9.59 6.98 9.58
N ASN A 101 -9.35 5.99 10.45
CA ASN A 101 -10.33 4.99 10.89
C ASN A 101 -10.99 4.19 9.75
N VAL A 102 -10.23 3.90 8.69
CA VAL A 102 -10.69 3.07 7.57
C VAL A 102 -11.16 1.70 8.09
N LYS A 103 -12.33 1.27 7.60
CA LYS A 103 -12.94 -0.03 7.89
C LYS A 103 -13.05 -0.84 6.59
N PRO A 104 -12.02 -1.59 6.20
CA PRO A 104 -12.04 -2.35 4.95
C PRO A 104 -13.18 -3.38 4.95
N GLN A 105 -13.90 -3.46 3.83
CA GLN A 105 -14.89 -4.51 3.57
C GLN A 105 -14.31 -5.48 2.54
N ILE A 106 -14.26 -6.75 2.89
CA ILE A 106 -13.79 -7.80 1.99
C ILE A 106 -15.01 -8.48 1.40
N ILE A 107 -15.18 -8.39 0.08
CA ILE A 107 -16.26 -9.06 -0.66
C ILE A 107 -15.64 -10.19 -1.47
N GLU A 108 -15.71 -11.39 -0.92
CA GLU A 108 -15.26 -12.57 -1.65
C GLU A 108 -16.27 -12.92 -2.74
N ARG A 109 -15.77 -13.32 -3.92
CA ARG A 109 -16.59 -13.82 -5.04
C ARG A 109 -17.73 -12.84 -5.39
N TYR A 110 -17.38 -11.57 -5.57
CA TYR A 110 -18.31 -10.52 -5.97
C TYR A 110 -19.20 -10.96 -7.15
N SER A 111 -20.53 -10.84 -6.98
CA SER A 111 -21.53 -11.37 -7.92
C SER A 111 -21.99 -10.36 -8.98
N GLY A 112 -21.36 -9.18 -9.06
CA GLY A 112 -21.68 -8.15 -10.06
C GLY A 112 -22.91 -7.30 -9.76
N GLY A 113 -23.25 -7.11 -8.48
CA GLY A 113 -24.39 -6.28 -8.04
C GLY A 113 -23.97 -5.09 -7.18
N ASP A 114 -24.91 -4.23 -6.80
CA ASP A 114 -24.60 -3.05 -6.00
C ASP A 114 -23.92 -3.39 -4.66
N ILE A 115 -22.99 -2.54 -4.23
CA ILE A 115 -22.18 -2.75 -3.01
C ILE A 115 -22.63 -1.74 -1.94
N PRO A 116 -23.37 -2.16 -0.90
CA PRO A 116 -23.73 -1.28 0.20
C PRO A 116 -22.51 -1.03 1.11
N LEU A 117 -22.28 0.23 1.47
CA LEU A 117 -21.19 0.62 2.36
C LEU A 117 -21.65 0.59 3.83
N PRO A 118 -20.92 -0.08 4.74
CA PRO A 118 -21.27 -0.14 6.14
C PRO A 118 -21.24 1.24 6.81
N GLY A 119 -22.26 1.57 7.60
CA GLY A 119 -22.29 2.77 8.43
C GLY A 119 -23.17 3.92 7.92
N ALA A 120 -23.72 3.82 6.71
CA ALA A 120 -24.76 4.71 6.21
C ALA A 120 -25.75 3.92 5.34
N VAL A 121 -27.04 3.99 5.65
CA VAL A 121 -28.10 3.21 4.95
C VAL A 121 -28.18 3.57 3.46
N ASP A 122 -27.78 4.80 3.11
CA ASP A 122 -27.95 5.36 1.77
C ASP A 122 -26.65 5.42 0.95
N GLN A 123 -25.53 4.87 1.47
CA GLN A 123 -24.27 4.83 0.72
C GLN A 123 -24.12 3.49 0.01
N ILE A 124 -24.36 3.50 -1.29
CA ILE A 124 -24.29 2.31 -2.15
C ILE A 124 -23.42 2.65 -3.36
N ILE A 125 -22.41 1.83 -3.62
CA ILE A 125 -21.69 1.88 -4.90
C ILE A 125 -22.55 1.10 -5.89
N THR A 126 -23.19 1.81 -6.82
CA THR A 126 -24.08 1.20 -7.81
C THR A 126 -23.33 0.78 -9.05
N VAL A 127 -23.73 -0.33 -9.66
CA VAL A 127 -23.19 -0.79 -10.96
C VAL A 127 -23.57 0.17 -12.09
N ALA A 128 -24.73 0.83 -11.98
CA ALA A 128 -25.19 1.82 -12.95
C ALA A 128 -24.23 3.03 -13.06
N GLU A 129 -23.69 3.50 -11.93
CA GLU A 129 -22.74 4.62 -11.89
C GLU A 129 -21.29 4.16 -12.07
N ASN A 130 -21.01 2.86 -11.88
CA ASN A 130 -19.66 2.27 -11.93
C ASN A 130 -19.65 1.02 -12.84
N PRO A 131 -19.72 1.20 -14.18
CA PRO A 131 -19.89 0.08 -15.13
C PRO A 131 -18.70 -0.88 -15.24
N ASN A 132 -17.58 -0.58 -14.57
CA ASN A 132 -16.38 -1.41 -14.53
C ASN A 132 -16.26 -2.26 -13.25
N LEU A 133 -17.29 -2.28 -12.39
CA LEU A 133 -17.36 -3.18 -11.22
C LEU A 133 -17.40 -4.66 -11.64
#